data_AF-A0A519GVJ2-F1
#
_entry.id   AF-A0A519GVJ2-F1
#
_cell.length_a   1.000
_cell.length_b   1.000
_cell.length_c   1.000
_cell.angle_alpha   90.00
_cell.angle_beta   90.00
_cell.angle_gamma   90.00
#
_symmetry.space_group_name_H-M   'P 1'
#
loop_
_entity.id
_entity.type
_entity.pdbx_description
1 polymer ?
#
loop_
_entity_poly.entity_id
_entity_poly.type
_entity_poly.pdbx_seq_one_letter_code
_entity_poly.pdbx_strand_id
1 'polypeptide(L)' 'MEPTLVADQLPGLRRYARALTGDAWAADDLVQDTLERACSKWRLWTVGSDLRAWLFTVMHNVFASQMRR' A
#
# COMPACT_ATOMS: atom_id res chain seq x y z
N MET A 1 -9.56 -10.15 3.94
CA MET A 1 -9.50 -8.79 3.38
C MET A 1 -10.65 -8.66 2.44
N GLU A 2 -11.62 -7.82 2.73
CA GLU A 2 -12.72 -7.56 1.79
C GLU A 2 -12.13 -6.88 0.54
N PRO A 3 -12.18 -7.52 -0.65
CA PRO A 3 -11.49 -7.00 -1.84
C PRO A 3 -12.00 -5.62 -2.29
N THR A 4 -13.28 -5.35 -2.08
CA THR A 4 -13.94 -4.09 -2.44
C THR A 4 -13.39 -2.91 -1.62
N LEU A 5 -13.23 -3.08 -0.31
CA LEU A 5 -12.69 -2.03 0.58
C LEU A 5 -11.26 -1.62 0.20
N VAL A 6 -10.48 -2.56 -0.33
CA VAL A 6 -9.11 -2.32 -0.81
C VAL A 6 -9.13 -1.59 -2.16
N ALA A 7 -10.00 -2.03 -3.07
CA ALA A 7 -10.17 -1.42 -4.38
C ALA A 7 -10.51 0.08 -4.26
N ASP A 8 -11.33 0.46 -3.28
CA ASP A 8 -11.68 1.86 -2.99
C ASP A 8 -10.47 2.71 -2.57
N GLN A 9 -9.40 2.09 -2.04
CA GLN A 9 -8.18 2.79 -1.67
C GLN A 9 -7.17 2.92 -2.82
N LEU A 10 -7.33 2.18 -3.92
CA LEU A 10 -6.38 2.15 -5.04
C LEU A 10 -6.07 3.54 -5.61
N PRO A 11 -7.04 4.45 -5.86
CA PRO A 11 -6.73 5.77 -6.40
C PRO A 11 -5.84 6.59 -5.45
N GLY A 12 -6.08 6.47 -4.14
CA GLY A 12 -5.28 7.14 -3.11
C GLY A 12 -3.87 6.59 -3.02
N LEU A 13 -3.73 5.26 -3.03
CA LEU A 13 -2.43 4.57 -3.00
C LEU A 13 -1.60 4.90 -4.24
N ARG A 14 -2.18 4.86 -5.45
CA ARG A 14 -1.49 5.23 -6.69
C ARG A 14 -1.01 6.68 -6.69
N ARG A 15 -1.82 7.61 -6.19
CA ARG A 15 -1.42 9.02 -6.07
C ARG A 15 -0.24 9.18 -5.10
N TYR A 16 -0.27 8.48 -3.97
CA TYR A 16 0.81 8.55 -2.98
C TYR A 16 2.09 7.89 -3.49
N ALA A 17 1.98 6.73 -4.13
CA ALA A 17 3.11 6.04 -4.74
C ALA A 17 3.81 6.94 -5.78
N ARG A 18 3.06 7.61 -6.67
CA ARG A 18 3.63 8.59 -7.62
C ARG A 18 4.37 9.73 -6.94
N ALA A 19 3.89 10.20 -5.79
CA ALA A 19 4.56 11.24 -5.02
C ALA A 19 5.87 10.76 -4.37
N LEU A 20 5.97 9.46 -4.04
CA LEU A 20 7.18 8.86 -3.48
C LEU A 20 8.22 8.50 -4.54
N THR A 21 7.78 7.94 -5.67
CA THR A 21 8.67 7.39 -6.71
C THR A 21 9.03 8.41 -7.79
N GLY A 22 8.17 9.40 -8.05
CA GLY A 22 8.32 10.32 -9.18
C GLY A 22 8.15 9.68 -10.56
N ASP A 23 7.89 8.37 -10.63
CA ASP A 23 7.74 7.60 -11.86
C ASP A 23 6.46 6.75 -11.83
N ALA A 24 5.78 6.67 -12.98
CA ALA A 24 4.48 6.01 -13.09
C ALA A 24 4.58 4.47 -13.01
N TRP A 25 5.63 3.88 -13.58
CA TRP A 25 5.83 2.43 -13.55
C TRP A 25 6.25 1.97 -12.15
N ALA A 26 7.24 2.64 -11.57
CA ALA A 26 7.68 2.39 -10.20
C ALA A 26 6.56 2.63 -9.17
N ALA A 27 5.66 3.59 -9.42
CA ALA A 27 4.49 3.79 -8.57
C ALA A 27 3.52 2.61 -8.61
N ASP A 28 3.28 2.04 -9.79
CA ASP A 28 2.40 0.90 -9.96
C ASP A 28 3.01 -0.37 -9.33
N ASP A 29 4.32 -0.58 -9.47
CA ASP A 29 5.06 -1.66 -8.80
C ASP A 29 4.98 -1.51 -7.26
N LEU A 30 5.19 -0.30 -6.73
CA LEU A 30 5.08 -0.04 -5.30
C LEU A 30 3.66 -0.32 -4.77
N VAL A 31 2.62 -0.01 -5.56
CA VAL A 31 1.23 -0.36 -5.20
C VAL A 31 1.05 -1.87 -5.17
N GLN A 32 1.58 -2.60 -6.17
CA GLN A 32 1.51 -4.05 -6.18
C GLN A 32 2.18 -4.67 -4.95
N ASP A 33 3.44 -4.31 -4.67
CA ASP A 33 4.19 -4.80 -3.51
C ASP A 33 3.47 -4.48 -2.19
N THR A 34 2.85 -3.30 -2.11
CA THR A 34 2.05 -2.89 -0.95
C THR A 34 0.88 -3.85 -0.73
N LEU A 35 0.14 -4.18 -1.78
CA LEU A 35 -1.02 -5.05 -1.69
C LEU A 35 -0.61 -6.49 -1.38
N GLU A 36 0.47 -7.00 -1.99
CA GLU A 36 1.03 -8.32 -1.66
C GLU A 36 1.44 -8.39 -0.17
N ARG A 37 2.11 -7.34 0.32
CA ARG A 37 2.49 -7.25 1.73
C ARG A 37 1.28 -7.11 2.66
N ALA A 38 0.27 -6.34 2.27
CA ALA A 38 -0.94 -6.17 3.05
C ALA A 38 -1.74 -7.49 3.12
N CYS A 39 -1.86 -8.23 2.02
CA CYS A 39 -2.50 -9.54 1.98
C CYS A 39 -1.80 -10.55 2.91
N SER A 40 -0.47 -10.65 2.84
CA SER A 40 0.30 -11.53 3.73
C SER A 40 0.21 -11.14 5.20
N LYS A 41 0.04 -9.84 5.51
CA LYS A 41 -0.10 -9.31 6.87
C LYS A 41 -1.53 -9.07 7.33
N TRP A 42 -2.54 -9.54 6.57
CA TRP A 42 -3.94 -9.22 6.87
C TRP A 42 -4.38 -9.57 8.30
N ARG A 43 -3.81 -10.64 8.89
CA ARG A 43 -4.11 -11.04 10.27
C ARG A 43 -3.65 -10.03 11.33
N LEU A 44 -2.74 -9.12 10.99
CA LEU A 44 -2.27 -8.05 11.87
C LEU A 44 -3.18 -6.82 11.82
N TRP A 45 -4.08 -6.74 10.83
CA TRP A 45 -5.06 -5.67 10.75
C TRP A 45 -6.21 -5.93 11.73
N THR A 46 -6.50 -4.95 12.57
CA THR A 46 -7.65 -5.00 13.46
C THR A 46 -8.91 -4.63 12.69
N VAL A 47 -9.85 -5.57 12.59
CA VAL A 47 -11.14 -5.34 11.93
C VAL A 47 -11.86 -4.16 12.58
N GLY A 48 -12.32 -3.20 11.77
CA GLY A 48 -12.97 -1.97 12.24
C GLY A 48 -12.01 -0.79 12.50
N SER A 49 -10.70 -1.01 12.41
CA SER A 49 -9.72 0.09 12.36
C SER A 49 -9.60 0.69 10.95
N ASP A 50 -8.99 1.87 10.85
CA ASP A 50 -8.84 2.59 9.58
C ASP A 50 -7.95 1.82 8.60
N LEU A 51 -8.59 1.14 7.64
CA LEU A 51 -7.93 0.38 6.57
C LEU A 51 -7.03 1.28 5.72
N ARG A 52 -7.44 2.52 5.45
CA ARG A 52 -6.69 3.46 4.62
C ARG A 52 -5.38 3.82 5.31
N ALA A 53 -5.44 4.23 6.57
CA ALA A 53 -4.24 4.56 7.36
C ALA A 53 -3.27 3.39 7.44
N TRP A 54 -3.80 2.17 7.64
CA TRP A 54 -2.99 0.96 7.68
C TRP A 54 -2.31 0.65 6.33
N LEU A 55 -3.03 0.72 5.21
CA LEU A 55 -2.46 0.48 3.87
C LEU A 55 -1.36 1.49 3.53
N PHE A 56 -1.54 2.76 3.87
CA PHE A 56 -0.52 3.80 3.67
C PHE A 56 0.73 3.53 4.54
N THR A 57 0.54 3.04 5.76
CA THR A 57 1.64 2.61 6.63
C THR A 57 2.41 1.43 6.03
N VAL A 58 1.71 0.45 5.45
CA VAL A 58 2.35 -0.67 4.75
C VAL A 58 3.16 -0.16 3.56
N MET A 59 2.58 0.69 2.70
CA MET A 59 3.25 1.26 1.53
C MET A 59 4.52 2.02 1.90
N HIS A 60 4.45 2.90 2.91
CA HIS A 60 5.59 3.66 3.36
C HIS A 60 6.75 2.76 3.83
N ASN A 61 6.41 1.66 4.53
CA ASN A 61 7.39 0.68 4.98
C ASN A 61 8.01 -0.13 3.82
N VAL A 62 7.21 -0.48 2.81
CA VAL A 62 7.72 -1.14 1.58
C VAL A 62 8.70 -0.20 0.88
N PHE A 63 8.31 1.03 0.61
CA PHE A 63 9.15 2.03 -0.05
C PHE A 63 10.45 2.29 0.72
N ALA A 64 10.37 2.55 2.03
CA ALA A 64 11.55 2.77 2.86
C ALA A 64 12.47 1.54 2.90
N SER A 65 11.93 0.32 2.77
CA SER A 65 12.73 -0.89 2.67
C SER A 65 13.41 -1.05 1.31
N GLN A 66 12.78 -0.61 0.22
CA GLN A 66 13.39 -0.60 -1.11
C GLN A 66 14.54 0.41 -1.17
N MET A 67 14.36 1.61 -0.59
CA MET A 67 15.38 2.68 -0.57
C MET A 67 16.61 2.38 0.30
N ARG A 68 16.52 1.42 1.23
CA ARG A 68 17.64 1.00 2.09
C ARG A 68 18.47 -0.15 1.50
N ARG A 69 17.98 -0.79 0.45
CA ARG A 69 18.68 -1.88 -0.26
C ARG A 69 19.53 -1.30 -1.37
#